data_AF-A3WIC7-F1
#
_entry.id   AF-A3WIC7-F1
#
_cell.length_a   1.000
_cell.length_b   1.000
_cell.length_c   1.000
_cell.angle_alpha   90.00
_cell.angle_beta   90.00
_cell.angle_gamma   90.00
#
_symmetry.space_group_name_H-M   'P 1'
#
loop_
_entity.id
_entity.type
_entity.pdbx_description
1 polymer ?
#
loop_
_entity_poly.entity_id
_entity_poly.type
_entity_poly.pdbx_seq_one_letter_code
_entity_poly.pdbx_strand_id
1 'polypeptide(L)'
;MTRLFLLIAALGALVIGATQLTAQASTAGWQTYDEAEFMMAQKKGKTIVVDVYADWCPTCRAQAPILDELREQRQSGDVLFVKVNFDDEKAFLRAHRIPRQSTVLVFNGMDEVARSIAETNRGRLRSMVLGAL
;
A
#
# COMPACT_ATOMS: atom_id res chain seq x y z
N MET A 1 -35.33 -5.52 -67.90
CA MET A 1 -35.43 -6.95 -67.55
C MET A 1 -34.32 -7.28 -66.57
N THR A 2 -34.68 -7.14 -65.29
CA THR A 2 -34.10 -7.77 -64.09
C THR A 2 -32.71 -8.41 -64.21
N ARG A 3 -31.70 -7.75 -63.63
CA ARG A 3 -30.49 -8.43 -63.15
C ARG A 3 -30.33 -8.20 -61.65
N LEU A 4 -30.89 -9.19 -60.96
CA LEU A 4 -30.52 -9.68 -59.64
C LEU A 4 -28.99 -9.61 -59.46
N PHE A 5 -28.51 -8.75 -58.57
CA PHE A 5 -27.15 -8.82 -58.04
C PHE A 5 -27.20 -9.15 -56.56
N LEU A 6 -26.53 -10.25 -56.28
CA LEU A 6 -26.42 -10.97 -55.03
C LEU A 6 -25.61 -10.18 -53.98
N LEU A 7 -26.12 -10.26 -52.74
CA LEU A 7 -25.38 -10.43 -51.48
C LEU A 7 -23.85 -10.26 -51.54
N ILE A 8 -23.34 -9.20 -50.89
CA ILE A 8 -21.98 -9.19 -50.34
C ILE A 8 -22.06 -8.75 -48.87
N ALA A 9 -21.39 -9.56 -48.05
CA ALA A 9 -21.36 -9.64 -46.61
C ALA A 9 -21.23 -8.30 -45.87
N ALA A 10 -22.05 -8.15 -44.82
CA ALA A 10 -21.84 -7.15 -43.79
C ALA A 10 -20.45 -7.33 -43.16
N LEU A 11 -19.73 -6.22 -43.09
CA LEU A 11 -18.40 -6.10 -42.51
C LEU A 11 -18.32 -6.73 -41.12
N GLY A 12 -17.25 -7.47 -40.90
CA GLY A 12 -16.90 -8.02 -39.60
C GLY A 12 -16.72 -6.93 -38.55
N ALA A 13 -17.47 -7.04 -37.45
CA ALA A 13 -17.14 -6.36 -36.21
C ALA A 13 -15.99 -7.12 -35.54
N LEU A 14 -14.75 -6.76 -35.89
CA LEU A 14 -13.59 -7.07 -35.05
C LEU A 14 -13.76 -6.25 -33.75
N VAL A 15 -14.24 -6.87 -32.69
CA VAL A 15 -14.20 -6.29 -31.35
C VAL A 15 -12.76 -6.44 -30.85
N ILE A 16 -11.90 -5.50 -31.23
CA ILE A 16 -10.63 -5.25 -30.55
C ILE A 16 -10.91 -4.27 -29.41
N GLY A 17 -10.47 -4.62 -28.21
CA GLY A 17 -10.07 -3.62 -27.23
C GLY A 17 -11.05 -3.40 -26.09
N ALA A 18 -10.87 -4.19 -25.04
CA ALA A 18 -10.67 -3.66 -23.69
C ALA A 18 -10.25 -4.84 -22.81
N THR A 19 -8.95 -5.13 -22.77
CA THR A 19 -8.37 -5.78 -21.60
C THR A 19 -8.76 -4.91 -20.41
N GLN A 20 -9.64 -5.44 -19.56
CA GLN A 20 -10.02 -4.76 -18.34
C GLN A 20 -8.79 -4.69 -17.45
N LEU A 21 -8.12 -3.54 -17.45
CA LEU A 21 -7.18 -3.15 -16.42
C LEU A 21 -8.00 -2.81 -15.19
N THR A 22 -8.42 -3.82 -14.44
CA THR A 22 -8.93 -3.62 -13.07
C THR A 22 -7.74 -3.32 -12.16
N ALA A 23 -7.21 -2.10 -12.26
CA ALA A 23 -6.43 -1.50 -11.18
C ALA A 23 -7.40 -1.05 -10.07
N GLN A 24 -8.05 -2.02 -9.42
CA GLN A 24 -8.80 -1.79 -8.20
C GLN A 24 -7.80 -1.88 -7.05
N ALA A 25 -7.09 -0.79 -6.81
CA ALA A 25 -6.30 -0.62 -5.59
C ALA A 25 -7.27 -0.55 -4.40
N SER A 26 -7.50 -1.68 -3.73
CA SER A 26 -8.26 -1.74 -2.49
C SER A 26 -7.43 -1.11 -1.37
N THR A 27 -7.67 0.16 -1.06
CA THR A 27 -6.96 0.90 0.00
C THR A 27 -7.40 0.53 1.42
N ALA A 28 -8.31 -0.43 1.59
CA ALA A 28 -8.91 -0.75 2.89
C ALA A 28 -8.06 -1.69 3.78
N GLY A 29 -7.07 -2.37 3.21
CA GLY A 29 -6.27 -3.39 3.90
C GLY A 29 -4.79 -3.04 4.02
N TRP A 30 -4.06 -3.84 4.80
CA TRP A 30 -2.60 -3.85 4.73
C TRP A 30 -2.15 -4.19 3.31
N GLN A 31 -1.29 -3.34 2.75
CA GLN A 31 -0.60 -3.63 1.50
C GLN A 31 0.77 -4.23 1.81
N THR A 32 1.17 -5.26 1.09
CA THR A 32 2.57 -5.66 1.06
C THR A 32 3.35 -4.58 0.30
N TYR A 33 4.56 -4.29 0.75
CA TYR A 33 5.41 -3.31 0.08
C TYR A 33 5.66 -3.67 -1.39
N ASP A 34 5.37 -2.71 -2.26
CA ASP A 34 5.82 -2.66 -3.65
C ASP A 34 6.43 -1.27 -3.88
N GLU A 35 7.62 -1.22 -4.47
CA GLU A 35 8.38 0.01 -4.63
C GLU A 35 7.66 1.02 -5.53
N ALA A 36 7.08 0.56 -6.64
CA ALA A 36 6.44 1.44 -7.60
C ALA A 36 5.14 2.03 -7.03
N GLU A 37 4.34 1.21 -6.35
CA GLU A 37 3.12 1.65 -5.68
C GLU A 37 3.41 2.61 -4.52
N PHE A 38 4.43 2.30 -3.70
CA PHE A 38 4.86 3.17 -2.62
C PHE A 38 5.30 4.55 -3.15
N MET A 39 6.19 4.58 -4.14
CA MET A 39 6.63 5.84 -4.76
C MET A 39 5.48 6.62 -5.40
N MET A 40 4.53 5.94 -6.04
CA MET A 40 3.35 6.59 -6.61
C MET A 40 2.46 7.19 -5.51
N ALA A 41 2.27 6.49 -4.39
CA ALA A 41 1.53 7.00 -3.24
C ALA A 41 2.20 8.25 -2.65
N GLN A 42 3.53 8.23 -2.50
CA GLN A 42 4.30 9.39 -2.06
C GLN A 42 4.14 10.59 -3.00
N LYS A 43 4.25 10.37 -4.32
CA LYS A 43 4.07 11.44 -5.33
C LYS A 43 2.66 12.03 -5.33
N LYS A 44 1.65 11.25 -4.94
CA LYS A 44 0.27 11.69 -4.77
C LYS A 44 0.02 12.41 -3.43
N GLY A 45 1.04 12.55 -2.58
CA GLY A 45 0.91 13.19 -1.27
C GLY A 45 0.11 12.37 -0.26
N LYS A 46 -0.01 11.05 -0.45
CA LYS A 46 -0.72 10.19 0.51
C LYS A 46 0.02 10.15 1.84
N THR A 47 -0.75 9.98 2.91
CA THR A 47 -0.19 9.60 4.20
C THR A 47 0.03 8.09 4.21
N ILE A 48 1.22 7.63 4.61
CA ILE A 48 1.59 6.21 4.56
C ILE A 48 2.15 5.78 5.93
N VAL A 49 1.50 4.80 6.55
CA VAL A 49 2.01 4.14 7.76
C VAL A 49 2.70 2.85 7.33
N VAL A 50 3.97 2.70 7.72
CA VAL A 50 4.78 1.53 7.39
C VAL A 50 5.07 0.72 8.65
N ASP A 51 4.74 -0.57 8.63
CA ASP A 51 5.15 -1.57 9.62
C ASP A 51 6.30 -2.42 9.07
N VAL A 52 7.52 -2.20 9.59
CA VAL A 52 8.65 -3.08 9.28
C VAL A 52 8.66 -4.26 10.24
N TYR A 53 8.26 -5.43 9.73
CA TYR A 53 8.04 -6.63 10.52
C TYR A 53 8.94 -7.79 10.10
N ALA A 54 8.97 -8.84 10.92
CA ALA A 54 9.47 -10.15 10.55
C ALA A 54 8.62 -11.22 11.24
N ASP A 55 8.44 -12.40 10.65
CA ASP A 55 7.52 -13.42 11.19
C ASP A 55 7.95 -13.92 12.59
N TRP A 56 9.27 -14.03 12.79
CA TRP A 56 9.87 -14.46 14.04
C TRP A 56 9.87 -13.37 15.13
N CYS A 57 9.48 -12.12 14.81
CA CYS A 57 9.63 -10.96 15.69
C CYS A 57 8.54 -10.88 16.79
N PRO A 58 8.86 -11.10 18.08
CA PRO A 58 7.88 -10.99 19.16
C PRO A 58 7.38 -9.55 19.39
N THR A 59 8.27 -8.56 19.25
CA THR A 59 7.90 -7.14 19.37
C THR A 59 6.89 -6.73 18.31
N CYS A 60 7.05 -7.21 17.08
CA CYS A 60 6.15 -6.96 15.96
C CYS A 60 4.77 -7.57 16.24
N ARG A 61 4.72 -8.80 16.79
CA ARG A 61 3.46 -9.42 17.23
C ARG A 61 2.73 -8.59 18.30
N ALA A 62 3.46 -7.90 19.17
CA ALA A 62 2.87 -7.00 20.16
C ALA A 62 2.37 -5.67 19.54
N GLN A 63 3.03 -5.17 18.49
CA GLN A 63 2.66 -3.96 17.76
C GLN A 63 1.45 -4.18 16.83
N ALA A 64 1.38 -5.33 16.16
CA ALA A 64 0.37 -5.67 15.16
C ALA A 64 -1.07 -5.33 15.58
N PRO A 65 -1.60 -5.78 16.75
CA PRO A 65 -2.98 -5.47 17.13
C PRO A 65 -3.21 -3.96 17.37
N ILE A 66 -2.19 -3.20 17.71
CA ILE A 66 -2.29 -1.74 17.90
C ILE A 66 -2.40 -1.06 16.52
N LEU A 67 -1.57 -1.49 15.57
CA LEU A 67 -1.56 -0.94 14.21
C LEU A 67 -2.80 -1.36 13.41
N ASP A 68 -3.29 -2.60 13.60
CA ASP A 68 -4.54 -3.09 13.03
C ASP A 68 -5.74 -2.24 13.45
N GLU A 69 -5.85 -1.95 14.75
CA GLU A 69 -6.94 -1.11 15.27
C GLU A 69 -6.90 0.30 14.66
N LEU A 70 -5.70 0.88 14.52
CA LEU A 70 -5.51 2.18 13.87
C LEU A 70 -5.87 2.14 12.39
N ARG A 71 -5.49 1.08 11.67
CA ARG A 71 -5.88 0.86 10.28
C ARG A 71 -7.38 0.81 10.14
N GLU A 72 -8.05 0.04 10.99
CA GLU A 72 -9.52 -0.11 10.99
C GLU A 72 -10.23 1.22 11.25
N GLN A 73 -9.74 2.02 12.20
CA GLN A 73 -10.27 3.35 12.51
C GLN A 73 -10.06 4.36 11.36
N ARG A 74 -9.12 4.11 10.45
CA ARG A 74 -8.75 5.00 9.34
C ARG A 74 -9.07 4.44 7.95
N GLN A 75 -9.86 3.37 7.85
CA GLN A 75 -10.26 2.76 6.56
C GLN A 75 -11.00 3.72 5.62
N SER A 76 -11.68 4.73 6.16
CA SER A 76 -12.36 5.77 5.38
C SER A 76 -11.48 6.97 5.01
N GLY A 77 -10.23 7.00 5.51
CA GLY A 77 -9.28 8.09 5.28
C GLY A 77 -8.28 7.78 4.17
N ASP A 78 -7.57 8.81 3.70
CA ASP A 78 -6.53 8.71 2.68
C ASP A 78 -5.17 8.23 3.25
N VAL A 79 -5.23 7.26 4.18
CA VAL A 79 -4.05 6.67 4.84
C VAL A 79 -3.80 5.29 4.28
N LEU A 80 -2.61 5.10 3.72
CA LEU A 80 -2.13 3.81 3.22
C LEU A 80 -1.37 3.09 4.33
N PHE A 81 -1.72 1.83 4.59
CA PHE A 81 -1.01 0.98 5.55
C PHE A 81 -0.19 -0.06 4.81
N VAL A 82 1.13 -0.06 4.99
CA VAL A 82 2.08 -0.89 4.24
C VAL A 82 2.89 -1.76 5.20
N LYS A 83 3.03 -3.04 4.88
CA LYS A 83 3.94 -3.97 5.55
C LYS A 83 5.21 -4.15 4.75
N VAL A 84 6.35 -3.97 5.40
CA VAL A 84 7.68 -4.20 4.82
C VAL A 84 8.31 -5.37 5.57
N ASN A 85 8.63 -6.46 4.87
CA ASN A 85 9.33 -7.57 5.49
C ASN A 85 10.81 -7.22 5.68
N PHE A 86 11.29 -7.27 6.93
CA PHE A 86 12.68 -7.02 7.30
C PHE A 86 13.67 -8.02 6.69
N ASP A 87 13.22 -9.25 6.42
CA ASP A 87 14.07 -10.29 5.85
C ASP A 87 14.20 -10.18 4.33
N ASP A 88 13.17 -9.68 3.65
CA ASP A 88 13.12 -9.66 2.18
C ASP A 88 13.45 -8.29 1.59
N GLU A 89 12.95 -7.20 2.17
CA GLU A 89 12.92 -5.87 1.54
C GLU A 89 14.20 -5.05 1.74
N LYS A 90 15.37 -5.64 1.47
CA LYS A 90 16.68 -5.05 1.82
C LYS A 90 16.93 -3.67 1.22
N ALA A 91 16.38 -3.38 0.03
CA ALA A 91 16.53 -2.07 -0.60
C ALA A 91 15.83 -0.97 0.21
N PHE A 92 14.57 -1.19 0.58
CA PHE A 92 13.81 -0.29 1.44
C PHE A 92 14.53 -0.06 2.77
N LEU A 93 14.98 -1.14 3.42
CA LEU A 93 15.63 -1.04 4.73
C LEU A 93 16.90 -0.17 4.69
N ARG A 94 17.71 -0.31 3.63
CA ARG A 94 18.91 0.52 3.43
C ARG A 94 18.54 1.97 3.15
N ALA A 95 17.60 2.22 2.24
CA ALA A 95 17.19 3.57 1.86
C ALA A 95 16.64 4.37 3.06
N HIS A 96 15.85 3.72 3.91
CA HIS A 96 15.22 4.35 5.08
C HIS A 96 16.02 4.19 6.38
N ARG A 97 17.24 3.63 6.30
CA ARG A 97 18.13 3.39 7.45
C ARG A 97 17.42 2.67 8.59
N ILE A 98 16.76 1.56 8.26
CA ILE A 98 15.98 0.78 9.21
C ILE A 98 16.93 -0.07 10.06
N PRO A 99 17.02 0.16 11.37
CA PRO A 99 18.03 -0.49 12.21
C PRO A 99 17.64 -1.91 12.63
N ARG A 100 16.34 -2.22 12.63
CA ARG A 100 15.76 -3.49 13.06
C ARG A 100 14.30 -3.59 12.62
N GLN A 101 13.78 -4.81 12.59
CA GLN A 101 12.36 -5.11 12.65
C GLN A 101 11.71 -4.42 13.86
N SER A 102 10.39 -4.28 13.89
CA SER A 102 9.61 -3.48 14.85
C SER A 102 9.82 -1.96 14.72
N THR A 103 10.23 -1.51 13.53
CA THR A 103 10.29 -0.09 13.20
C THR A 103 8.97 0.30 12.52
N VAL A 104 8.32 1.35 13.03
CA VAL A 104 7.11 1.93 12.44
C VAL A 104 7.45 3.32 11.94
N LEU A 105 7.06 3.64 10.71
CA LEU A 105 7.28 4.95 10.09
C LEU A 105 5.94 5.54 9.68
N VAL A 106 5.85 6.87 9.65
CA VAL A 106 4.74 7.59 9.03
C VAL A 106 5.32 8.58 8.03
N PHE A 107 4.81 8.53 6.80
CA PHE A 107 5.14 9.46 5.72
C PHE A 107 3.95 10.35 5.42
N ASN A 108 4.22 11.61 5.07
CA ASN A 108 3.30 12.48 4.37
C ASN A 108 3.94 12.81 3.01
N GLY A 109 3.44 12.18 1.95
CA GLY A 109 4.11 12.21 0.66
C GLY A 109 5.53 11.64 0.76
N MET A 110 6.53 12.44 0.39
CA MET A 110 7.94 12.03 0.43
C MET A 110 8.59 12.22 1.80
N ASP A 111 7.97 12.98 2.70
CA ASP A 111 8.55 13.34 3.99
C ASP A 111 8.24 12.29 5.05
N GLU A 112 9.29 11.77 5.70
CA GLU A 112 9.13 10.95 6.91
C GLU A 112 8.83 11.89 8.09
N VAL A 113 7.59 11.85 8.58
CA VAL A 113 7.08 12.76 9.62
C VAL A 113 7.11 12.15 11.01
N ALA A 114 7.19 10.82 11.13
CA ALA A 114 7.36 10.15 12.41
C ALA A 114 8.04 8.78 12.28
N ARG A 115 8.74 8.39 13.36
CA ARG A 115 9.42 7.11 13.50
C ARG A 115 9.30 6.60 14.93
N SER A 116 9.06 5.31 15.09
CA SER A 116 9.18 4.58 16.35
C SER A 116 9.94 3.28 16.15
N ILE A 117 10.76 2.90 17.12
CA ILE A 117 11.58 1.69 17.07
C ILE A 117 11.28 0.87 18.32
N ALA A 118 10.81 -0.36 18.13
CA ALA A 118 10.54 -1.36 19.16
C ALA A 118 9.58 -0.91 20.29
N GLU A 119 8.78 0.13 20.07
CA GLU A 119 7.76 0.56 21.04
C GLU A 119 6.61 -0.44 21.10
N THR A 120 6.27 -0.88 22.31
CA THR A 120 5.16 -1.81 22.57
C THR A 120 4.11 -1.22 23.50
N ASN A 121 4.37 -0.05 24.09
CA ASN A 121 3.38 0.69 24.82
C ASN A 121 2.33 1.25 23.84
N ARG A 122 1.09 0.76 23.99
CA ARG A 122 -0.05 1.16 23.14
C ARG A 122 -0.30 2.66 23.10
N GLY A 123 -0.24 3.34 24.24
CA GLY A 123 -0.46 4.79 24.29
C GLY A 123 0.59 5.54 23.48
N ARG A 124 1.87 5.20 23.66
CA ARG A 124 2.98 5.84 22.95
C ARG A 124 2.96 5.55 21.45
N LEU A 125 2.77 4.29 21.06
CA LEU A 125 2.73 3.91 19.64
C LEU A 125 1.55 4.57 18.92
N ARG A 126 0.35 4.53 19.53
CA ARG A 126 -0.84 5.21 18.98
C ARG A 126 -0.65 6.71 18.88
N SER A 127 -0.14 7.34 19.94
CA SER A 127 0.07 8.79 19.94
C SER A 127 1.08 9.22 18.89
N MET A 128 2.14 8.43 18.66
CA MET A 128 3.12 8.69 17.61
C MET A 128 2.47 8.63 16.23
N VAL A 129 1.71 7.57 15.94
CA VAL A 129 1.05 7.42 14.64
C VAL A 129 -0.01 8.51 14.45
N LEU A 130 -0.96 8.64 15.38
CA LEU A 130 -2.08 9.57 15.27
C LEU A 130 -1.66 11.05 15.24
N GLY A 131 -0.57 11.42 15.91
CA GLY A 131 -0.05 12.79 15.86
C GLY A 131 0.62 13.14 14.54
N ALA A 132 0.92 12.14 13.70
CA ALA A 132 1.56 12.28 12.40
C ALA A 132 0.60 12.05 11.21
N LEU A 133 -0.65 11.64 11.49
CA LEU A 133 -1.74 11.52 10.52
C LEU A 133 -2.57 12.79 10.43
#